data_AF-A0A976Q3T0-F1
#
_entry.id   AF-A0A976Q3T0-F1
#
_cell.length_a   1.000
_cell.length_b   1.000
_cell.length_c   1.000
_cell.angle_alpha   90.00
_cell.angle_beta   90.00
_cell.angle_gamma   90.00
#
_symmetry.space_group_name_H-M   'P 1'
#
loop_
_entity.id
_entity.type
_entity.pdbx_description
1 polymer ?
#
loop_
_entity_poly.entity_id
_entity_poly.type
_entity_poly.pdbx_seq_one_letter_code
_entity_poly.pdbx_strand_id
1 'polypeptide(L)'
;MTGTESASDSGTGTDSATGTESDTGDDSDTGTATETGPDSDSDSDSDSDSDSDTGSTGESSTDSDSDSETGSESATTDADECDAADGQPDADDCTDAPNLFCFEGSCVDCTQSNEDASCGSLDPATPVCHDDGVCVECTGGEDTVCTDADEVCDTSSNTCETCTVDDTSACPDGSEACLIDGDTRTCVECTAGDQAACTGTTPICDLDENTCRGCLNHDDCAVACDLSTGECMPDDVVWYVDNHECDLGDKDGSESDPFCTIENGIGAIEYGGKGTIFVVDVHDSYPETIEIQDGKTVAMIAPSRRVVLGDDPDSDVEDFGDRVLVVSEDAQLFLTNFEIRNEGGANEAISCSDESGLVFDDVVVSEAGGRCIESNACDLELANSELINCAGGGISLTDAELFAHTSIIAANGASDADTPAISLNNTDDADDRPVAVELIYCTVAGASSNVEATRTMSCTDTDDDNDITGEIRNSILIAEHTTNSDVDLIAGTVGADCRPGITFEDSAVDVGPLDNTDGNDYVGAYDTDWFQEDYRLTADGESAFANIADWQVGDPLTDIDGDPRNQDGAGSPGADER
;
A
#
# COMPACT_ATOMS: atom_id res chain seq x y z
N MET A 1 -32.12 4.01 -69.44
CA MET A 1 -31.31 5.22 -69.61
C MET A 1 -30.46 5.33 -68.36
N THR A 2 -29.49 4.44 -68.10
CA THR A 2 -28.09 4.44 -68.58
C THR A 2 -27.46 5.83 -68.54
N GLY A 3 -26.59 6.04 -67.55
CA GLY A 3 -25.74 7.21 -67.38
C GLY A 3 -24.70 6.96 -66.30
N THR A 4 -23.75 6.06 -66.59
CA THR A 4 -22.45 5.91 -65.92
C THR A 4 -21.50 7.00 -66.41
N GLU A 5 -20.81 7.69 -65.50
CA GLU A 5 -19.55 8.37 -65.81
C GLU A 5 -18.55 8.12 -64.68
N SER A 6 -17.53 7.33 -65.01
CA SER A 6 -16.25 7.25 -64.32
C SER A 6 -15.30 8.22 -65.01
N ALA A 7 -14.51 8.98 -64.25
CA ALA A 7 -13.29 9.60 -64.74
C ALA A 7 -12.23 9.61 -63.63
N SER A 8 -11.23 8.76 -63.86
CA SER A 8 -9.89 8.75 -63.29
C SER A 8 -9.09 9.98 -63.70
N ASP A 9 -8.30 10.54 -62.78
CA ASP A 9 -7.00 11.13 -63.17
C ASP A 9 -5.97 11.03 -62.04
N SER A 10 -4.76 10.69 -62.46
CA SER A 10 -3.61 10.24 -61.70
C SER A 10 -2.59 11.37 -61.53
N GLY A 11 -2.27 11.74 -60.30
CA GLY A 11 -1.21 12.70 -59.99
C GLY A 11 0.00 12.01 -59.34
N THR A 12 1.06 11.81 -60.11
CA THR A 12 2.39 11.43 -59.61
C THR A 12 3.21 12.69 -59.32
N GLY A 13 3.66 12.87 -58.08
CA GLY A 13 4.63 13.89 -57.70
C GLY A 13 5.53 13.36 -56.58
N THR A 14 6.71 12.87 -56.94
CA THR A 14 7.79 12.49 -56.03
C THR A 14 8.95 13.47 -56.23
N ASP A 15 9.21 14.32 -55.25
CA ASP A 15 10.43 15.12 -55.17
C ASP A 15 11.34 14.53 -54.08
N SER A 16 12.37 13.83 -54.52
CA SER A 16 13.53 13.48 -53.70
C SER A 16 14.44 14.71 -53.56
N ALA A 17 14.72 15.11 -52.33
CA ALA A 17 15.82 16.02 -52.01
C ALA A 17 16.78 15.32 -51.05
N THR A 18 17.88 14.81 -51.61
CA THR A 18 19.09 14.41 -50.89
C THR A 18 19.86 15.66 -50.49
N GLY A 19 20.11 15.84 -49.18
CA GLY A 19 21.01 16.84 -48.63
C GLY A 19 22.08 16.20 -47.76
N THR A 20 23.30 16.15 -48.27
CA THR A 20 24.54 15.78 -47.57
C THR A 20 25.41 17.04 -47.41
N GLU A 21 25.74 17.43 -46.18
CA GLU A 21 26.87 18.30 -45.80
C GLU A 21 27.23 17.88 -44.35
N SER A 22 28.31 17.13 -44.08
CA SER A 22 29.73 17.55 -43.94
C SER A 22 30.09 18.19 -42.59
N ASP A 23 30.76 17.38 -41.77
CA ASP A 23 31.87 17.62 -40.81
C ASP A 23 32.22 19.06 -40.38
N THR A 24 32.38 19.27 -39.06
CA THR A 24 33.65 19.61 -38.34
C THR A 24 33.40 20.38 -37.03
N GLY A 25 34.10 20.02 -35.95
CA GLY A 25 34.22 20.80 -34.71
C GLY A 25 34.33 19.89 -33.48
N ASP A 26 35.48 19.29 -33.17
CA ASP A 26 36.69 19.88 -32.55
C ASP A 26 36.54 20.02 -31.02
N ASP A 27 37.52 19.41 -30.35
CA ASP A 27 37.64 19.18 -28.92
C ASP A 27 37.71 20.49 -28.10
N SER A 28 37.08 20.48 -26.92
CA SER A 28 37.60 21.29 -25.80
C SER A 28 37.24 20.70 -24.44
N ASP A 29 38.21 19.96 -23.90
CA ASP A 29 38.48 19.86 -22.47
C ASP A 29 38.53 21.24 -21.80
N THR A 30 37.77 21.42 -20.73
CA THR A 30 38.19 22.19 -19.54
C THR A 30 37.42 21.70 -18.32
N GLY A 31 38.08 20.94 -17.45
CA GLY A 31 37.52 20.47 -16.19
C GLY A 31 37.54 21.47 -15.05
N THR A 32 36.99 21.05 -13.91
CA THR A 32 37.49 21.42 -12.58
C THR A 32 37.21 20.28 -11.59
N ALA A 33 38.27 19.80 -10.95
CA ALA A 33 38.25 18.98 -9.73
C ALA A 33 37.57 19.75 -8.59
N THR A 34 37.03 19.16 -7.52
CA THR A 34 37.71 18.43 -6.43
C THR A 34 36.57 18.05 -5.47
N GLU A 35 36.54 16.87 -4.87
CA GLU A 35 36.61 16.71 -3.41
C GLU A 35 36.95 15.25 -3.11
N THR A 36 37.95 15.10 -2.25
CA THR A 36 38.52 13.88 -1.70
C THR A 36 37.75 13.44 -0.46
N GLY A 37 37.23 12.22 -0.44
CA GLY A 37 36.75 11.55 0.78
C GLY A 37 37.69 10.39 1.15
N PRO A 38 38.20 10.30 2.40
CA PRO A 38 39.14 9.26 2.78
C PRO A 38 38.47 7.96 3.24
N ASP A 39 38.96 6.85 2.70
CA ASP A 39 38.86 5.51 3.29
C ASP A 39 39.33 5.53 4.75
N SER A 40 38.57 4.88 5.62
CA SER A 40 39.00 4.59 7.00
C SER A 40 38.60 3.17 7.36
N ASP A 41 39.48 2.24 7.01
CA ASP A 41 39.62 0.96 7.70
C ASP A 41 39.97 1.20 9.16
N SER A 42 39.24 0.58 10.09
CA SER A 42 39.71 0.39 11.45
C SER A 42 39.20 -0.91 12.04
N ASP A 43 40.01 -1.95 11.85
CA ASP A 43 40.11 -3.11 12.73
C ASP A 43 40.38 -2.64 14.18
N SER A 44 39.73 -3.28 15.15
CA SER A 44 40.14 -3.19 16.56
C SER A 44 39.78 -4.49 17.30
N ASP A 45 40.70 -5.45 17.23
CA ASP A 45 40.90 -6.47 18.26
C ASP A 45 41.25 -5.79 19.60
N SER A 46 40.65 -6.23 20.70
CA SER A 46 41.14 -5.93 22.04
C SER A 46 40.75 -7.05 23.02
N ASP A 47 41.65 -8.02 23.13
CA ASP A 47 41.80 -8.87 24.31
C ASP A 47 42.10 -8.02 25.54
N SER A 48 41.50 -8.35 26.68
CA SER A 48 41.97 -7.90 28.00
C SER A 48 41.64 -8.92 29.07
N ASP A 49 42.58 -9.84 29.28
CA ASP A 49 42.74 -10.57 30.53
C ASP A 49 42.99 -9.60 31.70
N SER A 50 42.36 -9.85 32.85
CA SER A 50 42.85 -9.37 34.14
C SER A 50 42.39 -10.29 35.27
N ASP A 51 43.27 -11.25 35.58
CA ASP A 51 43.34 -11.91 36.89
C ASP A 51 43.71 -10.88 37.97
N SER A 52 43.02 -10.92 39.11
CA SER A 52 43.66 -10.66 40.40
C SER A 52 42.96 -11.37 41.56
N ASP A 53 43.68 -12.36 42.07
CA ASP A 53 43.50 -13.01 43.36
C ASP A 53 43.60 -12.04 44.55
N THR A 54 42.91 -12.40 45.64
CA THR A 54 43.21 -12.25 47.09
C THR A 54 41.94 -11.83 47.84
N GLY A 55 41.43 -12.47 48.88
CA GLY A 55 41.91 -13.53 49.77
C GLY A 55 41.26 -13.31 51.15
N SER A 56 41.16 -14.38 51.95
CA SER A 56 40.82 -14.46 53.39
C SER A 56 39.37 -14.89 53.71
N THR A 57 39.08 -16.18 53.92
CA THR A 57 39.25 -17.01 55.15
C THR A 57 38.58 -16.46 56.42
N GLY A 58 37.68 -17.25 57.00
CA GLY A 58 37.16 -17.06 58.35
C GLY A 58 36.04 -18.05 58.71
N GLU A 59 36.41 -19.28 59.10
CA GLU A 59 35.51 -20.29 59.66
C GLU A 59 35.03 -19.92 61.08
N SER A 60 33.88 -20.48 61.46
CA SER A 60 33.66 -21.25 62.70
C SER A 60 32.54 -20.77 63.64
N SER A 61 31.67 -21.75 63.90
CA SER A 61 30.69 -21.96 64.97
C SER A 61 31.02 -21.42 66.37
N THR A 62 29.98 -21.11 67.16
CA THR A 62 29.73 -21.73 68.48
C THR A 62 28.34 -21.39 69.05
N ASP A 63 27.67 -22.43 69.58
CA ASP A 63 26.55 -22.36 70.51
C ASP A 63 26.95 -21.76 71.87
N SER A 64 25.98 -21.17 72.60
CA SER A 64 25.78 -21.39 74.05
C SER A 64 24.50 -20.69 74.55
N ASP A 65 23.68 -21.47 75.28
CA ASP A 65 22.51 -21.06 76.06
C ASP A 65 22.84 -20.08 77.20
N SER A 66 21.87 -19.25 77.60
CA SER A 66 21.57 -18.96 79.01
C SER A 66 20.21 -18.28 79.19
N ASP A 67 19.42 -18.86 80.09
CA ASP A 67 18.13 -18.39 80.61
C ASP A 67 18.20 -17.01 81.29
N SER A 68 17.01 -16.40 81.47
CA SER A 68 16.45 -15.91 82.75
C SER A 68 15.92 -14.47 82.83
N GLU A 69 14.64 -14.40 83.22
CA GLU A 69 13.90 -13.40 84.01
C GLU A 69 13.13 -12.25 83.33
N THR A 70 11.82 -12.48 83.22
CA THR A 70 10.73 -11.72 83.86
C THR A 70 10.99 -10.28 84.33
N GLY A 71 10.35 -9.32 83.67
CA GLY A 71 10.14 -7.94 84.16
C GLY A 71 9.04 -7.23 83.38
N SER A 72 7.78 -7.42 83.79
CA SER A 72 6.66 -6.59 83.34
C SER A 72 6.73 -5.21 83.98
N GLU A 73 7.02 -4.19 83.17
CA GLU A 73 6.71 -2.80 83.53
C GLU A 73 5.74 -2.25 82.47
N SER A 74 4.49 -2.09 82.89
CA SER A 74 3.51 -1.28 82.16
C SER A 74 3.95 0.18 82.26
N ALA A 75 4.64 0.66 81.22
CA ALA A 75 4.75 2.07 80.93
C ALA A 75 3.57 2.44 80.03
N THR A 76 2.79 3.43 80.46
CA THR A 76 1.92 4.18 79.56
C THR A 76 2.86 5.05 78.73
N THR A 77 3.24 4.57 77.55
CA THR A 77 3.96 5.38 76.56
C THR A 77 2.97 6.37 75.99
N ASP A 78 3.23 7.66 76.22
CA ASP A 78 2.70 8.71 75.37
C ASP A 78 3.26 8.41 73.96
N ALA A 79 2.37 8.06 73.02
CA ALA A 79 2.70 7.48 71.72
C ALA A 79 3.33 8.47 70.71
N ASP A 80 3.83 9.62 71.19
CA ASP A 80 4.28 10.73 70.34
C ASP A 80 5.79 11.05 70.49
N GLU A 81 6.53 10.38 71.38
CA GLU A 81 7.97 10.61 71.60
C GLU A 81 8.80 9.43 71.04
N CYS A 82 9.57 9.69 69.98
CA CYS A 82 10.53 8.76 69.38
C CYS A 82 11.97 9.14 69.79
N ASP A 83 12.89 8.18 69.92
CA ASP A 83 14.25 8.47 70.41
C ASP A 83 15.24 8.80 69.28
N ALA A 84 15.51 10.09 69.08
CA ALA A 84 16.48 10.57 68.07
C ALA A 84 17.96 10.29 68.44
N ALA A 85 18.26 9.65 69.58
CA ALA A 85 19.62 9.54 70.11
C ALA A 85 20.58 8.65 69.30
N ASP A 86 20.06 7.78 68.44
CA ASP A 86 20.88 6.78 67.74
C ASP A 86 21.35 7.25 66.35
N GLY A 87 20.87 8.40 65.89
CA GLY A 87 21.32 9.03 64.64
C GLY A 87 20.98 8.24 63.37
N GLN A 88 20.18 7.18 63.47
CA GLN A 88 19.50 6.54 62.35
C GLN A 88 17.99 6.79 62.48
N PRO A 89 17.29 7.03 61.36
CA PRO A 89 15.83 7.02 61.35
C PRO A 89 15.36 5.59 61.62
N ASP A 90 15.15 5.24 62.89
CA ASP A 90 14.62 3.92 63.23
C ASP A 90 13.10 3.96 63.03
N ALA A 91 12.64 3.36 61.93
CA ALA A 91 11.22 3.26 61.57
C ALA A 91 10.41 2.50 62.64
N ASP A 92 11.10 1.77 63.53
CA ASP A 92 10.51 0.93 64.57
C ASP A 92 9.83 1.73 65.71
N ASP A 93 10.14 3.02 65.88
CA ASP A 93 9.57 3.85 66.96
C ASP A 93 8.25 4.58 66.58
N CYS A 94 7.97 4.76 65.28
CA CYS A 94 6.76 5.45 64.78
C CYS A 94 5.72 4.49 64.17
N THR A 95 5.61 3.27 64.71
CA THR A 95 4.87 2.13 64.12
C THR A 95 3.34 2.26 64.05
N ASP A 96 2.76 3.28 64.68
CA ASP A 96 1.30 3.45 64.70
C ASP A 96 0.72 4.03 63.39
N ALA A 97 1.56 4.58 62.50
CA ALA A 97 1.15 4.92 61.14
C ALA A 97 2.27 4.66 60.13
N PRO A 98 1.98 4.00 58.99
CA PRO A 98 2.95 3.89 57.90
C PRO A 98 3.34 5.30 57.44
N ASN A 99 4.64 5.50 57.15
CA ASN A 99 5.24 6.74 56.60
C ASN A 99 5.57 7.86 57.60
N LEU A 100 5.71 7.56 58.89
CA LEU A 100 6.20 8.52 59.88
C LEU A 100 7.70 8.33 60.18
N PHE A 101 8.40 9.45 60.34
CA PHE A 101 9.82 9.56 60.62
C PHE A 101 10.05 10.19 61.99
N CYS A 102 11.05 9.70 62.72
CA CYS A 102 11.47 10.38 63.94
C CYS A 102 12.33 11.61 63.61
N PHE A 103 11.77 12.81 63.78
CA PHE A 103 12.48 14.07 63.59
C PHE A 103 12.36 14.95 64.84
N GLU A 104 13.49 15.34 65.41
CA GLU A 104 13.56 16.14 66.66
C GLU A 104 12.76 15.57 67.85
N GLY A 105 12.59 14.24 67.91
CA GLY A 105 11.86 13.56 68.98
C GLY A 105 10.34 13.53 68.80
N SER A 106 9.84 13.84 67.59
CA SER A 106 8.43 13.69 67.22
C SER A 106 8.29 12.89 65.94
N CYS A 107 7.24 12.07 65.84
CA CYS A 107 6.89 11.38 64.61
C CYS A 107 6.25 12.37 63.62
N VAL A 108 6.92 12.63 62.51
CA VAL A 108 6.48 13.55 61.45
C VAL A 108 6.50 12.86 60.09
N ASP A 109 5.73 13.36 59.13
CA ASP A 109 5.76 12.85 57.75
C ASP A 109 7.04 13.31 57.00
N CYS A 110 7.21 12.83 55.76
CA CYS A 110 8.38 13.17 54.96
C CYS A 110 8.50 14.69 54.68
N THR A 111 7.39 15.43 54.57
CA THR A 111 7.38 16.90 54.29
C THR A 111 7.89 17.73 55.45
N GLN A 112 7.83 17.18 56.66
CA GLN A 112 8.30 17.82 57.89
C GLN A 112 9.69 17.33 58.33
N SER A 113 10.25 16.35 57.63
CA SER A 113 11.60 15.83 57.83
C SER A 113 12.55 16.36 56.73
N ASN A 114 13.55 15.56 56.31
CA ASN A 114 14.53 15.97 55.32
C ASN A 114 14.08 15.63 53.87
N GLU A 115 12.76 15.70 53.62
CA GLU A 115 12.10 15.46 52.32
C GLU A 115 12.54 14.10 51.71
N ASP A 116 13.01 14.09 50.46
CA ASP A 116 13.40 12.87 49.72
C ASP A 116 14.51 12.07 50.41
N ALA A 117 15.43 12.74 51.12
CA ALA A 117 16.52 12.06 51.80
C ALA A 117 16.02 11.12 52.92
N SER A 118 14.87 11.44 53.51
CA SER A 118 14.21 10.61 54.50
C SER A 118 13.54 9.40 53.85
N CYS A 119 12.85 9.59 52.72
CA CYS A 119 12.21 8.51 51.97
C CYS A 119 13.23 7.51 51.38
N GLY A 120 14.26 7.97 50.68
CA GLY A 120 15.28 7.07 50.10
C GLY A 120 16.14 6.31 51.12
N SER A 121 16.19 6.77 52.37
CA SER A 121 16.84 6.03 53.47
C SER A 121 15.93 4.97 54.10
N LEU A 122 14.62 5.17 54.04
CA LEU A 122 13.61 4.24 54.55
C LEU A 122 13.40 3.07 53.58
N ASP A 123 13.17 3.39 52.32
CA ASP A 123 12.99 2.42 51.25
C ASP A 123 13.59 2.97 49.94
N PRO A 124 14.68 2.36 49.43
CA PRO A 124 15.27 2.74 48.16
C PRO A 124 14.30 2.64 46.96
N ALA A 125 13.21 1.86 47.07
CA ALA A 125 12.20 1.77 46.02
C ALA A 125 11.23 2.96 45.98
N THR A 126 11.06 3.70 47.09
CA THR A 126 10.20 4.89 47.14
C THR A 126 10.96 6.12 47.65
N PRO A 127 11.96 6.62 46.88
CA PRO A 127 12.89 7.61 47.39
C PRO A 127 12.33 9.03 47.48
N VAL A 128 11.16 9.32 46.92
CA VAL A 128 10.62 10.69 46.80
C VAL A 128 9.52 10.97 47.81
N CYS A 129 9.53 12.15 48.41
CA CYS A 129 8.46 12.62 49.28
C CYS A 129 7.37 13.36 48.49
N HIS A 130 6.17 12.79 48.40
CA HIS A 130 5.01 13.49 47.84
C HIS A 130 4.47 14.56 48.81
N ASP A 131 3.85 15.61 48.28
CA ASP A 131 3.26 16.74 49.03
C ASP A 131 2.24 16.32 50.11
N ASP A 132 1.67 15.11 49.99
CA ASP A 132 0.75 14.54 50.97
C ASP A 132 1.45 13.85 52.17
N GLY A 133 2.79 13.90 52.24
CA GLY A 133 3.58 13.30 53.33
C GLY A 133 3.82 11.80 53.18
N VAL A 134 3.68 11.26 51.97
CA VAL A 134 3.86 9.83 51.66
C VAL A 134 5.09 9.65 50.77
N CYS A 135 5.90 8.63 51.06
CA CYS A 135 7.00 8.24 50.18
C CYS A 135 6.48 7.48 48.97
N VAL A 136 6.91 7.88 47.78
CA VAL A 136 6.50 7.36 46.48
C VAL A 136 7.73 7.12 45.61
N GLU A 137 7.57 6.42 44.49
CA GLU A 137 8.69 6.11 43.59
C GLU A 137 9.17 7.38 42.86
N CYS A 138 8.22 8.21 42.45
CA CYS A 138 8.48 9.44 41.71
C CYS A 138 7.36 10.48 41.93
N THR A 139 7.60 11.74 41.57
CA THR A 139 6.56 12.78 41.52
C THR A 139 6.72 13.62 40.26
N GLY A 140 5.64 14.25 39.79
CA GLY A 140 5.59 14.88 38.48
C GLY A 140 6.70 15.90 38.20
N GLY A 141 7.48 15.62 37.14
CA GLY A 141 8.51 16.52 36.59
C GLY A 141 9.96 16.05 36.77
N GLU A 142 10.20 14.91 37.41
CA GLU A 142 11.56 14.35 37.57
C GLU A 142 11.66 12.89 37.15
N ASP A 143 11.55 12.61 35.84
CA ASP A 143 11.78 11.26 35.29
C ASP A 143 13.18 10.73 35.61
N THR A 144 14.12 11.64 35.91
CA THR A 144 15.46 11.30 36.38
C THR A 144 15.50 10.54 37.70
N VAL A 145 14.38 10.44 38.43
CA VAL A 145 14.28 9.65 39.65
C VAL A 145 13.97 8.18 39.35
N CYS A 146 13.32 7.88 38.23
CA CYS A 146 13.17 6.51 37.77
C CYS A 146 14.54 5.99 37.35
N THR A 147 15.04 5.01 38.12
CA THR A 147 16.45 4.61 38.05
C THR A 147 16.77 3.74 36.84
N ASP A 148 15.74 3.14 36.25
CA ASP A 148 15.85 2.42 35.00
C ASP A 148 15.70 3.42 33.85
N ALA A 149 16.63 3.35 32.88
CA ALA A 149 16.78 4.36 31.83
C ALA A 149 15.57 4.46 30.87
N ASP A 150 14.64 3.52 30.98
CA ASP A 150 13.48 3.33 30.11
C ASP A 150 12.17 3.45 30.92
N GLU A 151 12.15 4.27 31.98
CA GLU A 151 10.98 4.54 32.81
C GLU A 151 10.69 6.04 32.94
N VAL A 152 9.40 6.38 32.96
CA VAL A 152 8.82 7.71 33.19
C VAL A 152 7.95 7.69 34.44
N CYS A 153 7.75 8.85 35.06
CA CYS A 153 6.88 8.94 36.22
C CYS A 153 5.40 9.02 35.86
N ASP A 154 4.60 8.00 36.20
CA ASP A 154 3.14 8.12 36.15
C ASP A 154 2.66 8.98 37.32
N THR A 155 2.39 10.25 37.04
CA THR A 155 1.94 11.22 38.05
C THR A 155 0.59 10.89 38.69
N SER A 156 -0.20 9.98 38.11
CA SER A 156 -1.47 9.55 38.67
C SER A 156 -1.29 8.48 39.76
N SER A 157 -0.31 7.59 39.60
CA SER A 157 0.01 6.52 40.57
C SER A 157 1.22 6.83 41.43
N ASN A 158 2.05 7.82 41.06
CA ASN A 158 3.37 8.11 41.61
C ASN A 158 4.31 6.89 41.57
N THR A 159 4.21 6.09 40.50
CA THR A 159 5.06 4.92 40.21
C THR A 159 5.88 5.16 38.95
N CYS A 160 7.08 4.58 38.90
CA CYS A 160 7.88 4.56 37.70
C CYS A 160 7.36 3.47 36.76
N GLU A 161 7.15 3.84 35.51
CA GLU A 161 6.48 3.01 34.51
C GLU A 161 7.21 3.11 33.18
N THR A 162 7.20 2.05 32.37
CA THR A 162 7.92 2.04 31.09
C THR A 162 7.52 3.20 30.16
N CYS A 163 6.24 3.56 30.18
CA CYS A 163 5.70 4.69 29.44
C CYS A 163 4.37 5.11 30.07
N THR A 164 3.85 6.28 29.71
CA THR A 164 2.47 6.67 30.00
C THR A 164 1.81 7.25 28.76
N VAL A 165 0.49 7.44 28.77
CA VAL A 165 -0.23 8.11 27.68
C VAL A 165 0.18 9.57 27.48
N ASP A 166 0.69 10.21 28.53
CA ASP A 166 1.09 11.63 28.51
C ASP A 166 2.60 11.81 28.34
N ASP A 167 3.38 10.74 28.52
CA ASP A 167 4.83 10.75 28.47
C ASP A 167 5.37 9.45 27.86
N THR A 168 5.82 9.56 26.62
CA THR A 168 6.48 8.49 25.85
C THR A 168 7.97 8.75 25.66
N SER A 169 8.56 9.67 26.44
CA SER A 169 9.97 10.04 26.31
C SER A 169 10.95 8.92 26.68
N ALA A 170 10.50 7.92 27.44
CA ALA A 170 11.25 6.69 27.71
C ALA A 170 11.13 5.63 26.60
N CYS A 171 10.23 5.82 25.63
CA CYS A 171 10.13 4.88 24.52
C CYS A 171 11.28 5.07 23.51
N PRO A 172 11.78 3.99 22.90
CA PRO A 172 12.82 4.08 21.88
C PRO A 172 12.28 4.76 20.61
N ASP A 173 13.20 5.26 19.77
CA ASP A 173 12.86 5.79 18.44
C ASP A 173 12.06 4.75 17.63
N GLY A 174 10.94 5.16 17.02
CA GLY A 174 10.00 4.27 16.34
C GLY A 174 8.98 3.60 17.27
N SER A 175 8.83 4.04 18.52
CA SER A 175 7.80 3.55 19.44
C SER A 175 7.14 4.71 20.17
N GLU A 176 6.52 5.60 19.42
CA GLU A 176 6.08 6.91 19.90
C GLU A 176 4.86 6.86 20.84
N ALA A 177 4.20 5.70 20.97
CA ALA A 177 2.99 5.52 21.76
C ALA A 177 3.14 4.50 22.91
N CYS A 178 2.30 4.65 23.94
CA CYS A 178 2.24 3.73 25.09
C CYS A 178 0.96 2.88 25.07
N LEU A 179 1.10 1.58 24.82
CA LEU A 179 0.00 0.62 24.94
C LEU A 179 -0.18 0.23 26.42
N ILE A 180 -1.38 0.45 26.94
CA ILE A 180 -1.77 0.06 28.31
C ILE A 180 -2.73 -1.14 28.23
N ASP A 181 -2.25 -2.32 28.62
CA ASP A 181 -3.08 -3.53 28.80
C ASP A 181 -3.08 -3.97 30.26
N GLY A 182 -4.12 -3.53 30.99
CA GLY A 182 -4.22 -3.72 32.43
C GLY A 182 -3.11 -2.96 33.16
N ASP A 183 -2.26 -3.69 33.88
CA ASP A 183 -1.09 -3.14 34.60
C ASP A 183 0.20 -3.20 33.74
N THR A 184 0.12 -3.73 32.51
CA THR A 184 1.28 -3.81 31.61
C THR A 184 1.29 -2.58 30.71
N ARG A 185 2.45 -1.92 30.64
CA ARG A 185 2.68 -0.79 29.75
C ARG A 185 3.78 -1.18 28.76
N THR A 186 3.56 -0.94 27.48
CA THR A 186 4.48 -1.36 26.41
C THR A 186 4.58 -0.25 25.38
N CYS A 187 5.80 0.17 25.08
CA CYS A 187 6.06 1.09 23.97
C CYS A 187 5.76 0.37 22.65
N VAL A 188 4.96 1.00 21.82
CA VAL A 188 4.54 0.53 20.49
C VAL A 188 4.59 1.70 19.53
N GLU A 189 4.57 1.44 18.22
CA GLU A 189 4.64 2.53 17.23
C GLU A 189 3.40 3.42 17.32
N CYS A 190 2.24 2.83 17.62
CA CYS A 190 0.99 3.56 17.68
C CYS A 190 -0.07 2.83 18.53
N THR A 191 -1.14 3.55 18.88
CA THR A 191 -2.32 2.95 19.51
C THR A 191 -3.60 3.59 18.97
N ALA A 192 -4.76 3.03 19.30
CA ALA A 192 -6.06 3.62 18.94
C ALA A 192 -6.26 5.05 19.49
N GLY A 193 -5.60 5.37 20.62
CA GLY A 193 -5.64 6.69 21.23
C GLY A 193 -4.64 7.69 20.66
N ASP A 194 -3.65 7.22 19.90
CA ASP A 194 -2.55 8.01 19.36
C ASP A 194 -2.22 7.61 17.92
N GLN A 195 -3.21 7.73 17.03
CA GLN A 195 -3.01 7.46 15.60
C GLN A 195 -2.08 8.49 14.94
N ALA A 196 -1.94 9.67 15.54
CA ALA A 196 -1.08 10.74 15.03
C ALA A 196 0.42 10.44 15.20
N ALA A 197 0.79 9.37 15.93
CA ALA A 197 2.14 8.83 15.98
C ALA A 197 2.60 8.33 14.59
N CYS A 198 1.68 7.79 13.80
CA CYS A 198 1.92 7.32 12.44
C CYS A 198 1.95 8.49 11.45
N THR A 199 3.06 8.65 10.71
CA THR A 199 3.28 9.79 9.79
C THR A 199 4.05 9.36 8.54
N GLY A 200 4.12 10.23 7.53
CA GLY A 200 4.85 9.95 6.29
C GLY A 200 4.23 8.80 5.50
N THR A 201 5.06 7.86 5.05
CA THR A 201 4.68 6.66 4.26
C THR A 201 3.98 5.58 5.07
N THR A 202 3.88 5.75 6.40
CA THR A 202 3.15 4.84 7.27
C THR A 202 2.14 5.60 8.13
N PRO A 203 1.11 6.23 7.53
CA PRO A 203 0.18 7.10 8.26
C PRO A 203 -0.89 6.33 9.05
N ILE A 204 -1.01 5.01 8.87
CA ILE A 204 -2.08 4.20 9.45
C ILE A 204 -1.56 3.38 10.61
N CYS A 205 -2.25 3.46 11.74
CA CYS A 205 -1.98 2.57 12.87
C CYS A 205 -2.73 1.25 12.70
N ASP A 206 -2.00 0.16 12.46
CA ASP A 206 -2.56 -1.17 12.55
C ASP A 206 -2.79 -1.52 14.03
N LEU A 207 -4.06 -1.60 14.45
CA LEU A 207 -4.40 -1.82 15.85
C LEU A 207 -4.22 -3.27 16.30
N ASP A 208 -4.17 -4.22 15.37
CA ASP A 208 -3.94 -5.62 15.70
C ASP A 208 -2.45 -5.87 15.97
N GLU A 209 -1.57 -5.19 15.22
CA GLU A 209 -0.12 -5.31 15.37
C GLU A 209 0.51 -4.19 16.22
N ASN A 210 -0.19 -3.08 16.45
CA ASN A 210 0.31 -1.83 17.04
C ASN A 210 1.55 -1.26 16.32
N THR A 211 1.54 -1.40 14.99
CA THR A 211 2.59 -0.93 14.06
C THR A 211 2.01 0.09 13.09
N CYS A 212 2.84 1.04 12.65
CA CYS A 212 2.48 1.96 11.60
C CYS A 212 2.69 1.30 10.24
N ARG A 213 1.68 1.38 9.37
CA ARG A 213 1.71 0.87 8.00
C ARG A 213 1.25 1.92 7.00
N GLY A 214 1.58 1.71 5.73
CA GLY A 214 1.01 2.48 4.62
C GLY A 214 -0.51 2.33 4.57
N CYS A 215 -1.19 3.33 4.00
CA CYS A 215 -2.59 3.17 3.61
C CYS A 215 -2.70 2.15 2.48
N LEU A 216 -3.72 1.29 2.54
CA LEU A 216 -3.96 0.23 1.55
C LEU A 216 -5.15 0.53 0.65
N ASN A 217 -5.99 1.49 1.04
CA ASN A 217 -7.16 1.94 0.30
C ASN A 217 -7.44 3.40 0.67
N HIS A 218 -8.31 4.07 -0.08
CA HIS A 218 -8.62 5.47 0.16
C HIS A 218 -9.33 5.74 1.51
N ASP A 219 -10.10 4.78 2.03
CA ASP A 219 -10.84 4.88 3.29
C ASP A 219 -9.93 4.82 4.54
N ASP A 220 -8.70 4.33 4.41
CA ASP A 220 -7.69 4.39 5.47
C ASP A 220 -7.30 5.85 5.79
N CYS A 221 -7.44 6.77 4.83
CA CYS A 221 -7.04 8.17 4.95
C CYS A 221 -8.23 9.11 5.15
N ALA A 222 -7.96 10.33 5.60
CA ALA A 222 -9.00 11.36 5.76
C ALA A 222 -9.67 11.76 4.44
N VAL A 223 -8.92 11.69 3.33
CA VAL A 223 -9.41 12.08 1.99
C VAL A 223 -9.14 11.02 0.94
N ALA A 224 -7.89 10.57 0.79
CA ALA A 224 -7.49 9.51 -0.14
C ALA A 224 -6.08 9.02 0.20
N CYS A 225 -5.74 7.86 -0.34
CA CYS A 225 -4.43 7.22 -0.25
C CYS A 225 -3.67 7.40 -1.57
N ASP A 226 -2.39 7.71 -1.50
CA ASP A 226 -1.44 7.52 -2.59
C ASP A 226 -1.01 6.04 -2.57
N LEU A 227 -1.73 5.22 -3.36
CA LEU A 227 -1.58 3.76 -3.33
C LEU A 227 -0.18 3.30 -3.78
N SER A 228 0.57 4.14 -4.49
CA SER A 228 1.94 3.84 -4.93
C SER A 228 2.97 3.93 -3.80
N THR A 229 2.73 4.79 -2.81
CA THR A 229 3.68 5.05 -1.71
C THR A 229 3.18 4.67 -0.32
N GLY A 230 1.86 4.47 -0.18
CA GLY A 230 1.20 4.25 1.11
C GLY A 230 1.04 5.53 1.95
N GLU A 231 1.35 6.71 1.40
CA GLU A 231 1.10 8.01 2.03
C GLU A 231 -0.36 8.44 1.90
N CYS A 232 -0.90 9.19 2.88
CA CYS A 232 -2.19 9.85 2.68
C CYS A 232 -2.04 11.12 1.82
N MET A 233 -3.00 11.35 0.93
CA MET A 233 -3.09 12.57 0.14
C MET A 233 -3.31 13.81 1.03
N PRO A 234 -2.85 15.01 0.60
CA PRO A 234 -3.05 16.24 1.37
C PRO A 234 -4.54 16.56 1.61
N ASP A 235 -4.90 16.85 2.85
CA ASP A 235 -6.28 17.16 3.24
C ASP A 235 -6.74 18.58 2.84
N ASP A 236 -5.80 19.43 2.41
CA ASP A 236 -6.04 20.80 1.97
C ASP A 236 -6.02 20.99 0.44
N VAL A 237 -5.67 19.94 -0.34
CA VAL A 237 -5.73 19.93 -1.81
C VAL A 237 -6.84 18.99 -2.27
N VAL A 238 -8.07 19.37 -1.95
CA VAL A 238 -9.28 18.60 -2.24
C VAL A 238 -10.21 19.43 -3.10
N TRP A 239 -10.61 18.87 -4.24
CA TRP A 239 -11.51 19.51 -5.19
C TRP A 239 -12.74 18.64 -5.47
N TYR A 240 -13.87 19.30 -5.71
CA TYR A 240 -15.12 18.64 -6.05
C TYR A 240 -15.50 19.00 -7.47
N VAL A 241 -15.94 18.00 -8.23
CA VAL A 241 -16.40 18.14 -9.61
C VAL A 241 -17.83 17.63 -9.68
N ASP A 242 -18.71 18.46 -10.23
CA ASP A 242 -20.12 18.18 -10.45
C ASP A 242 -20.55 18.91 -11.73
N ASN A 243 -20.88 18.17 -12.77
CA ASN A 243 -21.35 18.76 -14.04
C ASN A 243 -22.81 19.28 -13.98
N HIS A 244 -23.47 19.21 -12.81
CA HIS A 244 -24.78 19.80 -12.59
C HIS A 244 -24.74 21.33 -12.45
N GLU A 245 -25.73 22.00 -13.04
CA GLU A 245 -25.92 23.46 -12.89
C GLU A 245 -24.70 24.32 -13.30
N CYS A 246 -23.99 23.88 -14.33
CA CYS A 246 -22.81 24.55 -14.87
C CYS A 246 -23.04 25.88 -15.59
N ASP A 247 -24.25 26.40 -15.58
CA ASP A 247 -24.61 27.70 -16.17
C ASP A 247 -24.23 28.90 -15.28
N LEU A 248 -23.72 28.66 -14.07
CA LEU A 248 -23.59 29.67 -13.02
C LEU A 248 -22.13 30.05 -12.71
N GLY A 249 -21.51 30.87 -13.58
CA GLY A 249 -20.28 31.61 -13.28
C GLY A 249 -19.03 30.75 -13.03
N ASP A 250 -17.95 31.41 -12.60
CA ASP A 250 -16.70 30.73 -12.24
C ASP A 250 -16.91 29.96 -10.93
N LYS A 251 -16.74 28.64 -10.97
CA LYS A 251 -16.80 27.73 -9.82
C LYS A 251 -15.50 27.75 -9.03
N ASP A 252 -15.56 27.58 -7.71
CA ASP A 252 -14.37 27.58 -6.85
C ASP A 252 -13.83 26.18 -6.50
N GLY A 253 -14.55 25.12 -6.87
CA GLY A 253 -14.13 23.74 -6.65
C GLY A 253 -14.35 23.22 -5.24
N SER A 254 -14.91 24.02 -4.34
CA SER A 254 -15.34 23.56 -3.03
C SER A 254 -16.54 22.62 -3.13
N GLU A 255 -16.79 21.81 -2.10
CA GLU A 255 -17.97 20.93 -2.03
C GLU A 255 -19.29 21.71 -2.24
N SER A 256 -19.33 22.98 -1.82
CA SER A 256 -20.51 23.83 -1.95
C SER A 256 -20.66 24.55 -3.29
N ASP A 257 -19.57 24.64 -4.08
CA ASP A 257 -19.55 25.24 -5.41
C ASP A 257 -18.54 24.50 -6.33
N PRO A 258 -18.83 23.23 -6.63
CA PRO A 258 -17.92 22.31 -7.33
C PRO A 258 -17.60 22.79 -8.75
N PHE A 259 -16.44 22.38 -9.26
CA PHE A 259 -16.06 22.59 -10.65
C PHE A 259 -16.99 21.83 -11.60
N CYS A 260 -17.12 22.35 -12.81
CA CYS A 260 -18.00 21.77 -13.84
C CYS A 260 -17.37 20.70 -14.70
N THR A 261 -16.04 20.64 -14.68
CA THR A 261 -15.25 19.70 -15.48
C THR A 261 -14.14 19.14 -14.63
N ILE A 262 -13.77 17.90 -14.92
CA ILE A 262 -12.67 17.19 -14.29
C ILE A 262 -11.36 17.90 -14.63
N GLU A 263 -11.21 18.40 -15.86
CA GLU A 263 -10.04 19.21 -16.27
C GLU A 263 -9.81 20.44 -15.37
N ASN A 264 -10.88 21.12 -14.95
CA ASN A 264 -10.75 22.26 -14.03
C ASN A 264 -10.29 21.82 -12.64
N GLY A 265 -10.77 20.67 -12.15
CA GLY A 265 -10.30 20.06 -10.90
C GLY A 265 -8.81 19.70 -10.96
N ILE A 266 -8.38 19.03 -12.03
CA ILE A 266 -6.96 18.70 -12.26
C ILE A 266 -6.11 19.98 -12.37
N GLY A 267 -6.62 21.00 -13.05
CA GLY A 267 -5.95 22.29 -13.22
C GLY A 267 -5.78 23.08 -11.93
N ALA A 268 -6.57 22.79 -10.89
CA ALA A 268 -6.45 23.41 -9.56
C ALA A 268 -5.33 22.78 -8.71
N ILE A 269 -4.86 21.58 -9.06
CA ILE A 269 -3.67 20.96 -8.45
C ILE A 269 -2.42 21.60 -9.08
N GLU A 270 -1.50 22.06 -8.22
CA GLU A 270 -0.23 22.66 -8.68
C GLU A 270 0.58 21.66 -9.51
N TYR A 271 1.43 22.16 -10.42
CA TYR A 271 2.32 21.31 -11.22
C TYR A 271 3.28 20.53 -10.31
N GLY A 272 3.40 19.22 -10.52
CA GLY A 272 4.15 18.33 -9.63
C GLY A 272 3.51 18.10 -8.25
N GLY A 273 2.28 18.58 -8.05
CA GLY A 273 1.55 18.46 -6.78
C GLY A 273 0.73 17.18 -6.66
N LYS A 274 0.39 16.83 -5.43
CA LYS A 274 -0.56 15.77 -5.10
C LYS A 274 -1.94 16.37 -4.75
N GLY A 275 -3.03 15.71 -5.10
CA GLY A 275 -4.37 16.15 -4.70
C GLY A 275 -5.48 15.15 -4.96
N THR A 276 -6.62 15.37 -4.32
CA THR A 276 -7.81 14.52 -4.44
C THR A 276 -8.93 15.24 -5.18
N ILE A 277 -9.59 14.54 -6.10
CA ILE A 277 -10.75 15.02 -6.83
C ILE A 277 -11.93 14.09 -6.54
N PHE A 278 -12.95 14.61 -5.87
CA PHE A 278 -14.23 13.92 -5.72
C PHE A 278 -15.14 14.26 -6.89
N VAL A 279 -15.49 13.25 -7.69
CA VAL A 279 -16.40 13.42 -8.83
C VAL A 279 -17.79 12.96 -8.42
N VAL A 280 -18.73 13.90 -8.43
CA VAL A 280 -20.12 13.64 -8.07
C VAL A 280 -20.86 13.17 -9.30
N ASP A 281 -21.55 12.05 -9.15
CA ASP A 281 -22.33 11.48 -10.21
C ASP A 281 -23.78 11.95 -10.15
N VAL A 282 -24.08 12.98 -10.92
CA VAL A 282 -25.39 13.64 -10.99
C VAL A 282 -26.12 13.38 -12.30
N HIS A 283 -25.41 13.18 -13.42
CA HIS A 283 -25.90 13.11 -14.81
C HIS A 283 -25.21 11.98 -15.59
N ASP A 284 -25.66 11.72 -16.82
CA ASP A 284 -25.44 10.46 -17.54
C ASP A 284 -23.96 10.17 -17.90
N SER A 285 -23.10 11.19 -18.12
CA SER A 285 -21.63 11.02 -18.24
C SER A 285 -20.84 12.34 -18.09
N TYR A 286 -19.51 12.24 -18.03
CA TYR A 286 -18.54 13.33 -18.23
C TYR A 286 -17.93 13.26 -19.63
N PRO A 287 -18.50 13.99 -20.61
CA PRO A 287 -18.11 13.94 -22.00
C PRO A 287 -16.90 14.88 -22.23
N GLU A 288 -15.73 14.50 -21.73
CA GLU A 288 -14.47 15.21 -21.99
C GLU A 288 -13.26 14.25 -22.03
N THR A 289 -12.20 14.65 -22.73
CA THR A 289 -10.90 13.98 -22.61
C THR A 289 -10.22 14.50 -21.35
N ILE A 290 -9.74 13.58 -20.52
CA ILE A 290 -9.09 13.88 -19.26
C ILE A 290 -7.59 13.67 -19.43
N GLU A 291 -6.79 14.68 -19.12
CA GLU A 291 -5.33 14.63 -19.20
C GLU A 291 -4.73 14.89 -17.81
N ILE A 292 -4.04 13.89 -17.26
CA ILE A 292 -3.24 14.04 -16.05
C ILE A 292 -1.86 14.55 -16.46
N GLN A 293 -1.63 15.84 -16.21
CA GLN A 293 -0.42 16.56 -16.59
C GLN A 293 0.84 16.05 -15.86
N ASP A 294 1.99 16.27 -16.47
CA ASP A 294 3.28 15.74 -16.03
C ASP A 294 3.56 15.93 -14.53
N GLY A 295 4.05 14.87 -13.90
CA GLY A 295 4.48 14.84 -12.50
C GLY A 295 3.37 15.00 -11.46
N LYS A 296 2.09 15.10 -11.85
CA LYS A 296 0.97 15.21 -10.89
C LYS A 296 0.62 13.84 -10.32
N THR A 297 0.24 13.82 -9.05
CA THR A 297 -0.35 12.65 -8.39
C THR A 297 -1.80 12.95 -8.04
N VAL A 298 -2.73 12.25 -8.67
CA VAL A 298 -4.17 12.55 -8.55
C VAL A 298 -4.92 11.31 -8.09
N ALA A 299 -5.66 11.43 -6.99
CA ALA A 299 -6.69 10.45 -6.62
C ALA A 299 -8.05 10.97 -7.08
N MET A 300 -8.66 10.28 -8.04
CA MET A 300 -10.01 10.55 -8.51
C MET A 300 -10.97 9.52 -7.93
N ILE A 301 -11.95 9.99 -7.15
CA ILE A 301 -12.85 9.12 -6.39
C ILE A 301 -14.30 9.49 -6.72
N ALA A 302 -15.10 8.48 -7.04
CA ALA A 302 -16.55 8.59 -7.17
C ALA A 302 -17.23 7.95 -5.94
N PRO A 303 -17.51 8.71 -4.86
CA PRO A 303 -17.81 8.13 -3.55
C PRO A 303 -19.22 7.52 -3.43
N SER A 304 -20.13 7.82 -4.37
CA SER A 304 -21.55 7.46 -4.21
C SER A 304 -22.03 6.38 -5.18
N ARG A 305 -21.56 6.42 -6.42
CA ARG A 305 -21.91 5.50 -7.50
C ARG A 305 -20.88 5.65 -8.62
N ARG A 306 -20.83 4.65 -9.49
CA ARG A 306 -19.91 4.60 -10.62
C ARG A 306 -20.15 5.76 -11.59
N VAL A 307 -19.17 6.66 -11.71
CA VAL A 307 -19.20 7.80 -12.64
C VAL A 307 -18.79 7.35 -14.04
N VAL A 308 -19.57 7.69 -15.06
CA VAL A 308 -19.22 7.42 -16.47
C VAL A 308 -18.36 8.55 -17.05
N LEU A 309 -17.20 8.22 -17.60
CA LEU A 309 -16.30 9.07 -18.36
C LEU A 309 -16.38 8.71 -19.84
N GLY A 310 -16.41 9.73 -20.71
CA GLY A 310 -16.53 9.55 -22.16
C GLY A 310 -17.98 9.52 -22.63
N ASP A 311 -18.29 8.57 -23.53
CA ASP A 311 -19.59 8.51 -24.20
C ASP A 311 -20.76 8.33 -23.24
N ASP A 312 -21.81 9.11 -23.45
CA ASP A 312 -23.08 8.97 -22.75
C ASP A 312 -23.86 7.79 -23.38
N PRO A 313 -24.16 6.72 -22.63
CA PRO A 313 -24.86 5.54 -23.15
C PRO A 313 -26.28 5.84 -23.66
N ASP A 314 -26.89 6.96 -23.24
CA ASP A 314 -28.21 7.38 -23.69
C ASP A 314 -28.15 8.38 -24.86
N SER A 315 -26.96 8.84 -25.25
CA SER A 315 -26.78 9.82 -26.31
C SER A 315 -26.52 9.18 -27.67
N ASP A 316 -27.22 9.63 -28.71
CA ASP A 316 -26.94 9.25 -30.10
C ASP A 316 -25.66 9.94 -30.67
N VAL A 317 -24.77 10.46 -29.81
CA VAL A 317 -23.60 11.26 -30.24
C VAL A 317 -22.37 10.36 -30.32
N GLU A 318 -22.25 9.63 -31.43
CA GLU A 318 -21.19 8.63 -31.68
C GLU A 318 -19.80 9.22 -32.07
N ASP A 319 -19.31 10.28 -31.41
CA ASP A 319 -18.00 10.85 -31.78
C ASP A 319 -17.35 11.57 -30.60
N PHE A 320 -17.12 10.84 -29.50
CA PHE A 320 -16.10 11.25 -28.54
C PHE A 320 -14.72 11.14 -29.18
N GLY A 321 -13.83 12.04 -28.79
CA GLY A 321 -12.48 12.11 -29.34
C GLY A 321 -11.72 10.79 -29.22
N ASP A 322 -10.55 10.74 -29.86
CA ASP A 322 -9.74 9.53 -30.01
C ASP A 322 -9.42 8.77 -28.70
N ARG A 323 -9.37 9.47 -27.55
CA ARG A 323 -9.05 8.93 -26.21
C ARG A 323 -9.91 9.61 -25.13
N VAL A 324 -10.29 8.85 -24.11
CA VAL A 324 -11.04 9.36 -22.95
C VAL A 324 -10.08 9.82 -21.85
N LEU A 325 -9.03 9.05 -21.59
CA LEU A 325 -8.07 9.31 -20.51
C LEU A 325 -6.63 9.25 -21.01
N VAL A 326 -5.84 10.26 -20.64
CA VAL A 326 -4.41 10.36 -20.94
C VAL A 326 -3.66 10.62 -19.64
N VAL A 327 -2.67 9.79 -19.34
CA VAL A 327 -1.75 9.98 -18.21
C VAL A 327 -0.37 10.26 -18.78
N SER A 328 0.15 11.46 -18.50
CA SER A 328 1.41 11.97 -19.05
C SER A 328 2.63 11.62 -18.20
N GLU A 329 3.81 12.05 -18.64
CA GLU A 329 5.13 11.74 -18.05
C GLU A 329 5.19 11.98 -16.53
N ASP A 330 5.74 11.02 -15.79
CA ASP A 330 5.86 11.03 -14.32
C ASP A 330 4.53 11.21 -13.55
N ALA A 331 3.38 11.16 -14.22
CA ALA A 331 2.08 11.34 -13.55
C ALA A 331 1.61 10.04 -12.89
N GLN A 332 0.85 10.17 -11.81
CA GLN A 332 0.26 9.06 -11.07
C GLN A 332 -1.25 9.30 -10.95
N LEU A 333 -2.05 8.34 -11.39
CA LEU A 333 -3.51 8.39 -11.31
C LEU A 333 -4.05 7.19 -10.55
N PHE A 334 -4.77 7.45 -9.46
CA PHE A 334 -5.58 6.47 -8.74
C PHE A 334 -7.04 6.74 -9.08
N LEU A 335 -7.74 5.75 -9.63
CA LEU A 335 -9.11 5.88 -10.09
C LEU A 335 -9.99 4.85 -9.36
N THR A 336 -11.00 5.33 -8.63
CA THR A 336 -11.90 4.46 -7.86
C THR A 336 -13.36 4.67 -8.22
N ASN A 337 -14.04 3.57 -8.58
CA ASN A 337 -15.48 3.53 -8.90
C ASN A 337 -15.84 4.36 -10.15
N PHE A 338 -15.17 4.13 -11.27
CA PHE A 338 -15.45 4.80 -12.55
C PHE A 338 -15.82 3.79 -13.65
N GLU A 339 -16.61 4.24 -14.62
CA GLU A 339 -16.81 3.57 -15.90
C GLU A 339 -16.22 4.45 -17.00
N ILE A 340 -15.40 3.89 -17.88
CA ILE A 340 -14.79 4.57 -19.02
C ILE A 340 -15.38 3.93 -20.28
N ARG A 341 -16.08 4.73 -21.08
CA ARG A 341 -16.71 4.30 -22.34
C ARG A 341 -16.12 5.09 -23.51
N ASN A 342 -15.68 4.40 -24.55
CA ASN A 342 -15.12 5.00 -25.77
C ASN A 342 -15.72 4.38 -27.05
N GLU A 343 -17.05 4.45 -27.16
CA GLU A 343 -17.80 3.83 -28.24
C GLU A 343 -17.53 4.57 -29.56
N GLY A 344 -17.00 3.84 -30.55
CA GLY A 344 -16.70 4.41 -31.87
C GLY A 344 -15.35 5.14 -31.96
N GLY A 345 -14.61 5.28 -30.84
CA GLY A 345 -13.25 5.80 -30.82
C GLY A 345 -12.30 4.96 -31.69
N ALA A 346 -11.52 5.59 -32.55
CA ALA A 346 -10.63 4.87 -33.48
C ALA A 346 -9.33 4.35 -32.81
N ASN A 347 -8.99 4.87 -31.63
CA ASN A 347 -7.80 4.52 -30.87
C ASN A 347 -8.20 3.94 -29.49
N GLU A 348 -7.20 3.69 -28.65
CA GLU A 348 -7.37 3.25 -27.27
C GLU A 348 -8.22 4.20 -26.42
N ALA A 349 -9.00 3.65 -25.48
CA ALA A 349 -9.74 4.47 -24.52
C ALA A 349 -8.79 5.21 -23.56
N ILE A 350 -7.69 4.55 -23.17
CA ILE A 350 -6.74 5.05 -22.19
C ILE A 350 -5.32 4.94 -22.74
N SER A 351 -4.58 6.02 -22.65
CA SER A 351 -3.15 6.06 -22.99
C SER A 351 -2.36 6.51 -21.77
N CYS A 352 -1.34 5.74 -21.41
CA CYS A 352 -0.48 5.99 -20.27
C CYS A 352 0.99 5.87 -20.70
N SER A 353 1.83 6.86 -20.40
CA SER A 353 3.22 6.85 -20.87
C SER A 353 4.25 7.52 -19.97
N ASP A 354 5.52 7.16 -20.21
CA ASP A 354 6.71 7.88 -19.73
C ASP A 354 6.88 7.86 -18.20
N GLU A 355 7.13 6.68 -17.63
CA GLU A 355 7.34 6.45 -16.18
C GLU A 355 6.15 6.83 -15.28
N SER A 356 4.96 6.97 -15.87
CA SER A 356 3.71 7.21 -15.17
C SER A 356 3.15 5.94 -14.52
N GLY A 357 2.11 6.09 -13.69
CA GLY A 357 1.40 4.97 -13.07
C GLY A 357 -0.11 5.16 -13.10
N LEU A 358 -0.82 4.05 -13.29
CA LEU A 358 -2.27 4.00 -13.33
C LEU A 358 -2.79 2.86 -12.45
N VAL A 359 -3.51 3.21 -11.41
CA VAL A 359 -4.10 2.26 -10.46
C VAL A 359 -5.62 2.35 -10.51
N PHE A 360 -6.27 1.21 -10.73
CA PHE A 360 -7.71 1.07 -10.76
C PHE A 360 -8.20 0.27 -9.56
N ASP A 361 -9.27 0.78 -8.94
CA ASP A 361 -10.06 0.04 -7.96
C ASP A 361 -11.56 0.17 -8.31
N ASP A 362 -12.21 -0.94 -8.63
CA ASP A 362 -13.62 -0.96 -9.09
C ASP A 362 -13.85 -0.07 -10.34
N VAL A 363 -12.96 -0.18 -11.33
CA VAL A 363 -13.07 0.54 -12.60
C VAL A 363 -13.54 -0.39 -13.70
N VAL A 364 -14.48 0.10 -14.53
CA VAL A 364 -14.90 -0.60 -15.74
C VAL A 364 -14.46 0.19 -16.96
N VAL A 365 -13.68 -0.41 -17.85
CA VAL A 365 -13.40 0.12 -19.19
C VAL A 365 -14.19 -0.70 -20.19
N SER A 366 -15.03 -0.06 -20.99
CA SER A 366 -15.90 -0.77 -21.90
C SER A 366 -16.09 -0.12 -23.27
N GLU A 367 -16.44 -0.96 -24.23
CA GLU A 367 -16.89 -0.56 -25.58
C GLU A 367 -15.88 0.31 -26.36
N ALA A 368 -14.59 0.20 -26.05
CA ALA A 368 -13.57 0.94 -26.78
C ALA A 368 -13.48 0.47 -28.24
N GLY A 369 -13.56 1.39 -29.20
CA GLY A 369 -13.37 1.04 -30.61
C GLY A 369 -11.92 0.62 -30.95
N GLY A 370 -10.93 1.08 -30.16
CA GLY A 370 -9.56 0.57 -30.12
C GLY A 370 -9.29 -0.31 -28.89
N ARG A 371 -8.07 -0.24 -28.34
CA ARG A 371 -7.72 -0.99 -27.13
C ARG A 371 -8.41 -0.42 -25.89
N CYS A 372 -8.57 -1.20 -24.82
CA CYS A 372 -8.96 -0.59 -23.55
C CYS A 372 -7.83 0.33 -23.05
N ILE A 373 -6.62 -0.21 -22.95
CA ILE A 373 -5.45 0.48 -22.40
C ILE A 373 -4.23 0.27 -23.29
N GLU A 374 -3.54 1.36 -23.62
CA GLU A 374 -2.17 1.36 -24.14
C GLU A 374 -1.23 1.97 -23.09
N SER A 375 -0.29 1.16 -22.60
CA SER A 375 0.77 1.56 -21.68
C SER A 375 2.13 1.49 -22.38
N ASN A 376 2.92 2.56 -22.24
CA ASN A 376 4.29 2.65 -22.72
C ASN A 376 5.20 3.24 -21.64
N ALA A 377 5.98 2.39 -20.97
CA ALA A 377 6.69 2.72 -19.74
C ALA A 377 5.78 3.22 -18.61
N CYS A 378 4.52 2.78 -18.58
CA CYS A 378 3.56 3.13 -17.53
C CYS A 378 3.09 1.90 -16.74
N ASP A 379 3.31 1.89 -15.43
CA ASP A 379 2.91 0.75 -14.61
C ASP A 379 1.40 0.74 -14.38
N LEU A 380 0.81 -0.44 -14.49
CA LEU A 380 -0.63 -0.65 -14.35
C LEU A 380 -0.93 -1.53 -13.15
N GLU A 381 -1.83 -1.09 -12.28
CA GLU A 381 -2.38 -1.90 -11.20
C GLU A 381 -3.91 -1.96 -11.32
N LEU A 382 -4.48 -3.17 -11.40
CA LEU A 382 -5.90 -3.42 -11.58
C LEU A 382 -6.46 -4.23 -10.42
N ALA A 383 -7.25 -3.58 -9.57
CA ALA A 383 -7.99 -4.19 -8.48
C ALA A 383 -9.49 -4.21 -8.80
N ASN A 384 -10.13 -5.38 -8.71
CA ASN A 384 -11.59 -5.50 -8.81
C ASN A 384 -12.18 -4.83 -10.07
N SER A 385 -11.42 -4.83 -11.17
CA SER A 385 -11.71 -3.99 -12.34
C SER A 385 -12.08 -4.84 -13.56
N GLU A 386 -12.84 -4.26 -14.48
CA GLU A 386 -13.37 -4.94 -15.66
C GLU A 386 -12.96 -4.21 -16.94
N LEU A 387 -12.31 -4.91 -17.87
CA LEU A 387 -11.89 -4.40 -19.18
C LEU A 387 -12.60 -5.24 -20.25
N ILE A 388 -13.72 -4.73 -20.78
CA ILE A 388 -14.65 -5.53 -21.57
C ILE A 388 -15.01 -4.92 -22.92
N ASN A 389 -15.14 -5.75 -23.95
CA ASN A 389 -15.62 -5.36 -25.28
C ASN A 389 -14.78 -4.26 -25.98
N CYS A 390 -13.46 -4.26 -25.80
CA CYS A 390 -12.56 -3.35 -26.52
C CYS A 390 -12.09 -3.97 -27.84
N ALA A 391 -12.51 -3.41 -28.98
CA ALA A 391 -12.34 -4.01 -30.30
C ALA A 391 -10.86 -4.08 -30.76
N GLY A 392 -9.98 -3.21 -30.26
CA GLY A 392 -8.54 -3.23 -30.54
C GLY A 392 -7.72 -4.19 -29.65
N GLY A 393 -8.36 -4.88 -28.69
CA GLY A 393 -7.72 -5.69 -27.65
C GLY A 393 -7.89 -5.09 -26.26
N GLY A 394 -7.49 -5.82 -25.22
CA GLY A 394 -7.66 -5.37 -23.83
C GLY A 394 -6.55 -4.40 -23.44
N ILE A 395 -5.40 -4.94 -23.08
CA ILE A 395 -4.22 -4.19 -22.62
C ILE A 395 -3.06 -4.39 -23.60
N SER A 396 -2.33 -3.32 -23.91
CA SER A 396 -1.02 -3.39 -24.54
C SER A 396 0.00 -2.71 -23.65
N LEU A 397 0.95 -3.48 -23.12
CA LEU A 397 2.08 -2.99 -22.32
C LEU A 397 3.33 -2.95 -23.17
N THR A 398 4.10 -1.88 -23.02
CA THR A 398 5.43 -1.69 -23.61
C THR A 398 6.36 -1.21 -22.51
N ASP A 399 7.43 -1.96 -22.21
CA ASP A 399 8.46 -1.60 -21.20
C ASP A 399 7.88 -1.18 -19.84
N ALA A 400 6.84 -1.91 -19.39
CA ALA A 400 6.01 -1.57 -18.23
C ALA A 400 5.57 -2.81 -17.44
N GLU A 401 5.11 -2.60 -16.22
CA GLU A 401 4.61 -3.67 -15.35
C GLU A 401 3.07 -3.69 -15.30
N LEU A 402 2.48 -4.88 -15.21
CA LEU A 402 1.04 -5.09 -14.97
C LEU A 402 0.86 -5.94 -13.72
N PHE A 403 0.21 -5.40 -12.70
CA PHE A 403 -0.28 -6.13 -11.53
C PHE A 403 -1.81 -6.15 -11.59
N ALA A 404 -2.42 -7.30 -11.79
CA ALA A 404 -3.88 -7.42 -11.79
C ALA A 404 -4.32 -8.48 -10.78
N HIS A 405 -5.27 -8.10 -9.94
CA HIS A 405 -5.90 -9.01 -9.00
C HIS A 405 -7.41 -8.88 -9.00
N THR A 406 -8.10 -10.03 -8.93
CA THR A 406 -9.57 -10.10 -8.86
C THR A 406 -10.24 -9.31 -10.00
N SER A 407 -9.65 -9.34 -11.21
CA SER A 407 -10.07 -8.48 -12.33
C SER A 407 -10.48 -9.30 -13.56
N ILE A 408 -11.38 -8.74 -14.38
CA ILE A 408 -11.91 -9.34 -15.61
C ILE A 408 -11.33 -8.60 -16.82
N ILE A 409 -10.73 -9.33 -17.75
CA ILE A 409 -10.25 -8.79 -19.03
C ILE A 409 -10.86 -9.67 -20.13
N ALA A 410 -12.01 -9.25 -20.67
CA ALA A 410 -12.83 -10.15 -21.47
C ALA A 410 -13.47 -9.54 -22.72
N ALA A 411 -13.92 -10.39 -23.65
CA ALA A 411 -14.55 -9.98 -24.90
C ALA A 411 -13.72 -9.02 -25.76
N ASN A 412 -12.40 -8.99 -25.54
CA ASN A 412 -11.54 -8.01 -26.18
C ASN A 412 -11.05 -8.53 -27.52
N GLY A 413 -11.04 -7.64 -28.51
CA GLY A 413 -10.60 -7.90 -29.87
C GLY A 413 -11.71 -7.89 -30.90
N ALA A 414 -11.32 -7.59 -32.13
CA ALA A 414 -12.23 -7.51 -33.27
C ALA A 414 -12.25 -8.84 -34.02
N SER A 415 -13.43 -9.16 -34.53
CA SER A 415 -13.64 -10.38 -35.29
C SER A 415 -12.76 -10.48 -36.56
N ASP A 416 -12.05 -9.44 -37.00
CA ASP A 416 -11.20 -9.46 -38.20
C ASP A 416 -9.71 -9.15 -37.94
N ALA A 417 -9.28 -9.05 -36.68
CA ALA A 417 -7.89 -8.76 -36.31
C ALA A 417 -7.34 -9.75 -35.26
N ASP A 418 -6.04 -10.07 -35.34
CA ASP A 418 -5.32 -10.81 -34.27
C ASP A 418 -4.96 -9.79 -33.18
N THR A 419 -5.91 -9.52 -32.29
CA THR A 419 -5.77 -8.59 -31.18
C THR A 419 -5.89 -9.37 -29.87
N PRO A 420 -4.78 -9.60 -29.14
CA PRO A 420 -4.83 -10.34 -27.89
C PRO A 420 -5.58 -9.56 -26.80
N ALA A 421 -6.08 -10.27 -25.79
CA ALA A 421 -6.60 -9.60 -24.60
C ALA A 421 -5.48 -8.87 -23.84
N ILE A 422 -4.28 -9.46 -23.75
CA ILE A 422 -3.08 -8.83 -23.18
C ILE A 422 -1.91 -8.94 -24.17
N SER A 423 -1.28 -7.83 -24.52
CA SER A 423 -0.03 -7.78 -25.29
C SER A 423 1.09 -7.26 -24.39
N LEU A 424 2.18 -8.02 -24.30
CA LEU A 424 3.40 -7.66 -23.57
C LEU A 424 4.50 -7.43 -24.59
N ASN A 425 5.07 -6.24 -24.64
CA ASN A 425 6.09 -5.88 -25.62
C ASN A 425 7.31 -5.31 -24.88
N ASN A 426 8.48 -5.85 -25.12
CA ASN A 426 9.74 -5.24 -24.70
C ASN A 426 10.44 -4.68 -25.95
N THR A 427 11.01 -3.47 -25.89
CA THR A 427 11.61 -2.81 -27.06
C THR A 427 13.14 -2.87 -27.20
N ASP A 428 13.86 -3.55 -26.30
CA ASP A 428 15.31 -3.84 -26.35
C ASP A 428 16.20 -2.61 -26.68
N ASP A 429 16.01 -1.52 -25.96
CA ASP A 429 17.05 -0.53 -25.75
C ASP A 429 17.75 -0.84 -24.41
N ALA A 430 19.09 -0.72 -24.36
CA ALA A 430 19.92 -1.15 -23.22
C ALA A 430 19.65 -0.41 -21.89
N ASP A 431 18.73 0.55 -21.89
CA ASP A 431 18.26 1.31 -20.74
C ASP A 431 16.77 0.98 -20.42
N ASP A 432 16.17 -0.01 -21.10
CA ASP A 432 14.75 -0.33 -21.00
C ASP A 432 14.40 -1.08 -19.73
N ARG A 433 13.17 -0.83 -19.30
CA ARG A 433 12.57 -1.47 -18.14
C ARG A 433 12.09 -2.87 -18.55
N PRO A 434 12.34 -3.91 -17.75
CA PRO A 434 11.77 -5.23 -18.02
C PRO A 434 10.24 -5.14 -17.98
N VAL A 435 9.59 -6.00 -18.75
CA VAL A 435 8.13 -6.12 -18.73
C VAL A 435 7.77 -7.20 -17.72
N ALA A 436 7.03 -6.83 -16.68
CA ALA A 436 6.55 -7.77 -15.69
C ALA A 436 5.02 -7.91 -15.78
N VAL A 437 4.52 -9.12 -15.53
CA VAL A 437 3.07 -9.35 -15.39
C VAL A 437 2.77 -10.23 -14.18
N GLU A 438 1.84 -9.80 -13.36
CA GLU A 438 1.29 -10.57 -12.25
C GLU A 438 -0.23 -10.63 -12.38
N LEU A 439 -0.78 -11.82 -12.55
CA LEU A 439 -2.23 -12.04 -12.60
C LEU A 439 -2.64 -13.00 -11.49
N ILE A 440 -3.34 -12.49 -10.48
CA ILE A 440 -3.83 -13.29 -9.34
C ILE A 440 -5.36 -13.27 -9.34
N TYR A 441 -5.99 -14.43 -9.42
CA TYR A 441 -7.45 -14.52 -9.47
C TYR A 441 -8.07 -13.63 -10.56
N CYS A 442 -7.48 -13.61 -11.75
CA CYS A 442 -8.00 -12.85 -12.89
C CYS A 442 -8.75 -13.74 -13.87
N THR A 443 -9.77 -13.20 -14.53
CA THR A 443 -10.48 -13.86 -15.63
C THR A 443 -10.12 -13.18 -16.95
N VAL A 444 -9.30 -13.83 -17.76
CA VAL A 444 -8.96 -13.38 -19.12
C VAL A 444 -9.66 -14.31 -20.12
N ALA A 445 -10.80 -13.86 -20.65
CA ALA A 445 -11.73 -14.76 -21.35
C ALA A 445 -12.35 -14.16 -22.61
N GLY A 446 -12.71 -15.00 -23.57
CA GLY A 446 -13.54 -14.59 -24.71
C GLY A 446 -12.84 -13.60 -25.65
N ALA A 447 -11.51 -13.57 -25.68
CA ALA A 447 -10.77 -12.83 -26.70
C ALA A 447 -11.16 -13.38 -28.08
N SER A 448 -11.80 -12.55 -28.90
CA SER A 448 -12.47 -13.00 -30.13
C SER A 448 -11.75 -12.50 -31.39
N SER A 449 -11.56 -13.39 -32.35
CA SER A 449 -11.12 -13.08 -33.71
C SER A 449 -11.60 -14.16 -34.67
N ASN A 450 -12.02 -13.81 -35.89
CA ASN A 450 -12.31 -14.78 -36.95
C ASN A 450 -11.04 -15.20 -37.71
N VAL A 451 -9.87 -14.69 -37.31
CA VAL A 451 -8.59 -15.17 -37.82
C VAL A 451 -8.18 -16.40 -37.00
N GLU A 452 -7.42 -17.32 -37.60
CA GLU A 452 -7.00 -18.59 -36.96
C GLU A 452 -6.01 -18.40 -35.78
N ALA A 453 -5.98 -17.22 -35.16
CA ALA A 453 -5.07 -16.84 -34.09
C ALA A 453 -5.79 -15.88 -33.14
N THR A 454 -6.66 -16.39 -32.27
CA THR A 454 -7.10 -15.67 -31.06
C THR A 454 -6.13 -15.98 -29.94
N ARG A 455 -5.64 -14.96 -29.25
CA ARG A 455 -4.69 -15.13 -28.15
C ARG A 455 -5.21 -14.46 -26.90
N THR A 456 -5.22 -15.18 -25.79
CA THR A 456 -5.45 -14.57 -24.48
C THR A 456 -4.31 -13.62 -24.15
N MET A 457 -3.07 -14.03 -24.44
CA MET A 457 -1.86 -13.25 -24.21
C MET A 457 -0.91 -13.36 -25.41
N SER A 458 -0.20 -12.28 -25.72
CA SER A 458 0.88 -12.28 -26.70
C SER A 458 2.11 -11.61 -26.13
N CYS A 459 3.28 -12.21 -26.30
CA CYS A 459 4.55 -11.60 -25.94
C CYS A 459 5.36 -11.30 -27.19
N THR A 460 5.93 -10.11 -27.23
CA THR A 460 6.87 -9.68 -28.26
C THR A 460 8.11 -9.20 -27.54
N ASP A 461 9.13 -10.04 -27.53
CA ASP A 461 10.46 -9.63 -27.11
C ASP A 461 11.29 -9.37 -28.37
N THR A 462 11.90 -8.19 -28.46
CA THR A 462 12.77 -7.84 -29.59
C THR A 462 14.18 -8.39 -29.44
N ASP A 463 14.55 -8.85 -28.24
CA ASP A 463 15.83 -9.49 -27.95
C ASP A 463 15.74 -11.00 -27.67
N ASP A 464 16.92 -11.58 -27.40
CA ASP A 464 17.07 -13.00 -27.03
C ASP A 464 17.27 -13.16 -25.49
N ASP A 465 17.11 -12.10 -24.69
CA ASP A 465 17.43 -12.04 -23.26
C ASP A 465 16.22 -12.40 -22.35
N ASN A 466 15.01 -12.44 -22.91
CA ASN A 466 13.77 -12.88 -22.22
C ASN A 466 13.43 -11.94 -21.06
N ASP A 467 13.28 -10.66 -21.39
CA ASP A 467 13.03 -9.57 -20.43
C ASP A 467 11.54 -9.40 -20.10
N ILE A 468 10.69 -10.27 -20.65
CA ILE A 468 9.30 -10.44 -20.24
C ILE A 468 9.24 -11.50 -19.14
N THR A 469 8.91 -11.10 -17.92
CA THR A 469 8.82 -11.99 -16.73
C THR A 469 7.47 -11.89 -16.04
N GLY A 470 7.13 -12.82 -15.15
CA GLY A 470 5.87 -12.71 -14.41
C GLY A 470 5.38 -13.97 -13.72
N GLU A 471 4.26 -13.84 -13.02
CA GLU A 471 3.52 -14.91 -12.36
C GLU A 471 2.03 -14.82 -12.72
N ILE A 472 1.44 -15.95 -13.10
CA ILE A 472 0.00 -16.07 -13.32
C ILE A 472 -0.49 -17.18 -12.42
N ARG A 473 -1.31 -16.83 -11.43
CA ARG A 473 -1.78 -17.77 -10.42
C ARG A 473 -3.27 -17.67 -10.18
N ASN A 474 -3.90 -18.81 -9.89
CA ASN A 474 -5.32 -18.91 -9.57
C ASN A 474 -6.22 -18.22 -10.61
N SER A 475 -5.81 -18.19 -11.88
CA SER A 475 -6.45 -17.37 -12.92
C SER A 475 -7.08 -18.22 -14.03
N ILE A 476 -8.05 -17.65 -14.75
CA ILE A 476 -8.68 -18.27 -15.92
C ILE A 476 -8.13 -17.58 -17.18
N LEU A 477 -7.55 -18.36 -18.10
CA LEU A 477 -7.00 -17.87 -19.37
C LEU A 477 -7.53 -18.69 -20.54
N ILE A 478 -8.56 -18.18 -21.22
CA ILE A 478 -9.32 -18.94 -22.23
C ILE A 478 -9.70 -18.03 -23.40
N ALA A 479 -9.21 -18.31 -24.61
CA ALA A 479 -9.55 -17.58 -25.82
C ALA A 479 -10.79 -18.16 -26.53
N GLU A 480 -11.57 -17.31 -27.20
CA GLU A 480 -12.69 -17.77 -28.02
C GLU A 480 -12.18 -18.29 -29.37
N HIS A 481 -11.95 -19.60 -29.49
CA HIS A 481 -11.46 -20.17 -30.74
C HIS A 481 -12.54 -20.96 -31.51
N THR A 482 -12.73 -20.63 -32.80
CA THR A 482 -13.81 -21.20 -33.63
C THR A 482 -13.43 -22.50 -34.35
N THR A 483 -12.15 -22.90 -34.34
CA THR A 483 -11.68 -24.10 -35.04
C THR A 483 -10.85 -25.01 -34.13
N ASN A 484 -10.84 -26.31 -34.36
CA ASN A 484 -10.24 -27.24 -33.39
C ASN A 484 -8.71 -27.37 -33.53
N SER A 485 -8.02 -26.31 -33.98
CA SER A 485 -6.56 -26.23 -34.02
C SER A 485 -6.07 -25.56 -32.74
N ASP A 486 -5.19 -26.25 -32.02
CA ASP A 486 -4.45 -25.75 -30.86
C ASP A 486 -3.79 -24.41 -31.26
N VAL A 487 -4.43 -23.29 -30.90
CA VAL A 487 -3.91 -21.95 -31.11
C VAL A 487 -3.34 -21.50 -29.78
N ASP A 488 -2.04 -21.24 -29.80
CA ASP A 488 -1.23 -21.03 -28.62
C ASP A 488 -1.78 -19.87 -27.75
N LEU A 489 -1.92 -20.15 -26.46
CA LEU A 489 -1.93 -19.18 -25.36
C LEU A 489 -0.70 -18.24 -25.41
N ILE A 490 0.34 -18.65 -26.15
CA ILE A 490 1.65 -18.03 -26.29
C ILE A 490 2.16 -18.30 -27.73
N ALA A 491 1.54 -17.71 -28.76
CA ALA A 491 1.97 -17.94 -30.15
C ALA A 491 3.14 -17.01 -30.50
N GLY A 492 4.32 -17.30 -29.95
CA GLY A 492 5.55 -16.67 -30.39
C GLY A 492 5.85 -17.06 -31.83
N THR A 493 6.19 -16.08 -32.68
CA THR A 493 6.98 -16.39 -33.87
C THR A 493 8.26 -17.04 -33.37
N VAL A 494 8.48 -18.34 -33.63
CA VAL A 494 9.67 -19.15 -33.26
C VAL A 494 10.84 -18.30 -32.72
N GLY A 495 10.83 -18.01 -31.42
CA GLY A 495 11.69 -17.00 -30.78
C GLY A 495 11.03 -16.20 -29.64
N ALA A 496 9.75 -15.82 -29.77
CA ALA A 496 9.05 -14.94 -28.81
C ALA A 496 7.93 -15.66 -28.03
N ASP A 497 8.23 -16.82 -27.43
CA ASP A 497 7.29 -17.37 -26.45
C ASP A 497 7.42 -16.52 -25.17
N CYS A 498 6.33 -16.20 -24.47
CA CYS A 498 6.32 -15.66 -23.09
C CYS A 498 7.07 -16.54 -22.06
N ARG A 499 7.74 -17.60 -22.53
CA ARG A 499 8.43 -18.63 -21.79
C ARG A 499 9.91 -18.58 -22.16
N PRO A 500 10.79 -18.74 -21.17
CA PRO A 500 10.54 -19.20 -19.81
C PRO A 500 10.16 -18.11 -18.78
N GLY A 501 10.00 -16.85 -19.18
CA GLY A 501 9.89 -15.74 -18.23
C GLY A 501 8.65 -15.70 -17.33
N ILE A 502 7.49 -16.19 -17.81
CA ILE A 502 6.24 -16.19 -17.03
C ILE A 502 5.95 -17.59 -16.45
N THR A 503 5.74 -17.65 -15.13
CA THR A 503 5.28 -18.86 -14.43
C THR A 503 3.76 -18.93 -14.38
N PHE A 504 3.23 -20.15 -14.35
CA PHE A 504 1.79 -20.40 -14.25
C PHE A 504 1.57 -21.40 -13.11
N GLU A 505 0.69 -21.08 -12.18
CA GLU A 505 0.36 -21.93 -11.03
C GLU A 505 -1.16 -21.98 -10.80
N ASP A 506 -1.69 -23.16 -10.49
CA ASP A 506 -3.10 -23.34 -10.05
C ASP A 506 -4.15 -22.62 -10.94
N SER A 507 -3.90 -22.56 -12.26
CA SER A 507 -4.71 -21.78 -13.22
C SER A 507 -5.44 -22.67 -14.24
N ALA A 508 -6.59 -22.18 -14.71
CA ALA A 508 -7.40 -22.83 -15.74
C ALA A 508 -7.03 -22.30 -17.13
N VAL A 509 -6.64 -23.20 -18.03
CA VAL A 509 -6.13 -22.83 -19.36
C VAL A 509 -6.74 -23.64 -20.50
N ASP A 510 -6.83 -23.03 -21.67
CA ASP A 510 -7.40 -23.63 -22.88
C ASP A 510 -6.36 -24.22 -23.86
N VAL A 511 -5.08 -24.30 -23.45
CA VAL A 511 -4.04 -25.03 -24.20
C VAL A 511 -3.53 -26.25 -23.44
N GLY A 512 -3.05 -27.22 -24.21
CA GLY A 512 -2.44 -28.44 -23.70
C GLY A 512 -1.31 -28.19 -22.69
N PRO A 513 -0.84 -29.23 -21.99
CA PRO A 513 -0.13 -29.10 -20.72
C PRO A 513 1.02 -28.09 -20.80
N LEU A 514 0.88 -27.01 -20.02
CA LEU A 514 1.91 -26.01 -19.81
C LEU A 514 3.16 -26.70 -19.24
N ASP A 515 4.34 -26.51 -19.83
CA ASP A 515 5.62 -27.07 -19.33
C ASP A 515 6.04 -26.39 -17.99
N ASN A 516 5.31 -26.66 -16.89
CA ASN A 516 5.48 -26.18 -15.51
C ASN A 516 4.17 -26.38 -14.71
N THR A 517 3.58 -27.59 -14.80
CA THR A 517 2.20 -27.91 -14.36
C THR A 517 1.97 -28.00 -12.84
N ASP A 518 2.53 -27.11 -12.03
CA ASP A 518 2.14 -27.08 -10.62
C ASP A 518 0.71 -26.51 -10.55
N GLY A 519 -0.28 -27.40 -10.39
CA GLY A 519 -1.69 -27.02 -10.20
C GLY A 519 -2.52 -26.73 -11.44
N ASN A 520 -1.92 -26.30 -12.56
CA ASN A 520 -2.68 -25.89 -13.75
C ASN A 520 -3.54 -27.00 -14.37
N ASP A 521 -4.78 -26.69 -14.76
CA ASP A 521 -5.69 -27.63 -15.43
C ASP A 521 -6.09 -27.18 -16.84
N TYR A 522 -6.14 -28.15 -17.75
CA TYR A 522 -6.62 -27.93 -19.11
C TYR A 522 -8.13 -28.15 -19.17
N VAL A 523 -8.87 -27.06 -19.28
CA VAL A 523 -10.34 -27.06 -19.19
C VAL A 523 -11.02 -27.22 -20.56
N GLY A 524 -10.25 -27.14 -21.65
CA GLY A 524 -10.74 -27.23 -23.01
C GLY A 524 -11.03 -25.87 -23.63
N ALA A 525 -11.71 -25.89 -24.78
CA ALA A 525 -12.05 -24.67 -25.50
C ALA A 525 -13.12 -23.86 -24.75
N TYR A 526 -13.13 -22.54 -24.99
CA TYR A 526 -14.14 -21.61 -24.48
C TYR A 526 -15.57 -22.12 -24.65
N ASP A 527 -16.33 -22.10 -23.56
CA ASP A 527 -17.77 -22.38 -23.54
C ASP A 527 -18.51 -21.15 -23.00
N THR A 528 -19.43 -20.61 -23.80
CA THR A 528 -20.25 -19.46 -23.39
C THR A 528 -21.16 -19.79 -22.21
N ASP A 529 -21.49 -21.06 -21.99
CA ASP A 529 -22.32 -21.45 -20.84
C ASP A 529 -21.58 -21.33 -19.51
N TRP A 530 -20.24 -21.18 -19.51
CA TRP A 530 -19.45 -20.96 -18.29
C TRP A 530 -19.55 -19.53 -17.73
N PHE A 531 -19.90 -18.57 -18.57
CA PHE A 531 -19.84 -17.15 -18.23
C PHE A 531 -21.20 -16.46 -18.40
N GLN A 532 -21.47 -15.48 -17.55
CA GLN A 532 -22.55 -14.51 -17.72
C GLN A 532 -22.16 -13.45 -18.77
N GLU A 533 -23.07 -12.52 -19.09
CA GLU A 533 -22.79 -11.45 -20.08
C GLU A 533 -21.64 -10.51 -19.64
N ASP A 534 -21.41 -10.40 -18.34
CA ASP A 534 -20.34 -9.63 -17.69
C ASP A 534 -19.13 -10.50 -17.30
N TYR A 535 -19.06 -11.73 -17.83
CA TYR A 535 -17.96 -12.68 -17.60
C TYR A 535 -17.75 -13.14 -16.16
N ARG A 536 -18.70 -12.88 -15.27
CA ARG A 536 -18.83 -13.62 -14.00
C ARG A 536 -19.20 -15.08 -14.29
N LEU A 537 -18.84 -15.99 -13.40
CA LEU A 537 -19.11 -17.41 -13.57
C LEU A 537 -20.60 -17.73 -13.47
N THR A 538 -21.03 -18.70 -14.27
CA THR A 538 -22.29 -19.41 -14.05
C THR A 538 -22.03 -20.64 -13.18
N ALA A 539 -23.10 -21.31 -12.73
CA ALA A 539 -22.99 -22.60 -12.05
C ALA A 539 -22.26 -23.69 -12.87
N ASP A 540 -22.35 -23.62 -14.20
CA ASP A 540 -21.63 -24.54 -15.09
C ASP A 540 -20.14 -24.17 -15.17
N GLY A 541 -19.80 -22.88 -15.15
CA GLY A 541 -18.43 -22.36 -15.05
C GLY A 541 -17.77 -22.72 -13.71
N GLU A 542 -18.43 -22.44 -12.59
CA GLU A 542 -18.01 -22.87 -11.25
C GLU A 542 -17.71 -24.38 -11.23
N SER A 543 -18.60 -25.19 -11.81
CA SER A 543 -18.41 -26.63 -11.87
C SER A 543 -17.23 -27.06 -12.75
N ALA A 544 -16.95 -26.31 -13.82
CA ALA A 544 -15.83 -26.56 -14.72
C ALA A 544 -14.49 -26.19 -14.08
N PHE A 545 -14.46 -25.15 -13.26
CA PHE A 545 -13.24 -24.59 -12.68
C PHE A 545 -12.98 -24.99 -11.22
N ALA A 546 -13.91 -25.73 -10.60
CA ALA A 546 -13.82 -26.12 -9.19
C ALA A 546 -12.54 -26.91 -8.85
N ASN A 547 -11.90 -26.52 -7.75
CA ASN A 547 -10.70 -27.14 -7.17
C ASN A 547 -9.42 -27.00 -8.02
N ILE A 548 -9.36 -26.00 -8.91
CA ILE A 548 -8.13 -25.69 -9.66
C ILE A 548 -7.26 -24.71 -8.87
N ALA A 549 -7.85 -23.66 -8.29
CA ALA A 549 -7.10 -22.66 -7.52
C ALA A 549 -6.68 -23.21 -6.15
N ASP A 550 -5.51 -22.80 -5.66
CA ASP A 550 -5.03 -23.07 -4.30
C ASP A 550 -4.74 -21.76 -3.57
N TRP A 551 -5.39 -21.55 -2.44
CA TRP A 551 -5.27 -20.30 -1.68
C TRP A 551 -3.89 -20.22 -1.00
N GLN A 552 -3.27 -19.04 -1.08
CA GLN A 552 -2.01 -18.72 -0.43
C GLN A 552 -2.16 -17.48 0.48
N VAL A 553 -1.30 -17.39 1.49
CA VAL A 553 -1.25 -16.19 2.35
C VAL A 553 -0.84 -14.99 1.50
N GLY A 554 -1.67 -13.95 1.49
CA GLY A 554 -1.50 -12.77 0.65
C GLY A 554 -2.53 -12.68 -0.48
N ASP A 555 -3.26 -13.76 -0.76
CA ASP A 555 -4.32 -13.73 -1.77
C ASP A 555 -5.48 -12.82 -1.37
N PRO A 556 -6.17 -12.21 -2.36
CA PRO A 556 -7.41 -11.49 -2.13
C PRO A 556 -8.40 -12.31 -1.29
N LEU A 557 -8.97 -11.70 -0.25
CA LEU A 557 -9.89 -12.40 0.64
C LEU A 557 -11.32 -12.50 0.08
N THR A 558 -11.63 -11.64 -0.89
CA THR A 558 -12.91 -11.58 -1.58
C THR A 558 -12.73 -11.67 -3.09
N ASP A 559 -13.79 -12.06 -3.78
CA ASP A 559 -13.89 -12.01 -5.23
C ASP A 559 -14.37 -10.63 -5.73
N ILE A 560 -14.63 -10.52 -7.03
CA ILE A 560 -15.03 -9.26 -7.67
C ILE A 560 -16.44 -8.79 -7.27
N ASP A 561 -17.27 -9.69 -6.74
CA ASP A 561 -18.59 -9.37 -6.19
C ASP A 561 -18.53 -9.00 -4.69
N GLY A 562 -17.33 -9.07 -4.09
CA GLY A 562 -17.09 -8.87 -2.66
C GLY A 562 -17.45 -10.08 -1.80
N ASP A 563 -17.72 -11.23 -2.43
CA ASP A 563 -18.02 -12.48 -1.73
C ASP A 563 -16.71 -13.12 -1.20
N PRO A 564 -16.69 -13.69 0.03
CA PRO A 564 -15.48 -14.29 0.59
C PRO A 564 -15.02 -15.52 -0.17
N ARG A 565 -13.71 -15.61 -0.43
CA ARG A 565 -13.08 -16.77 -1.07
C ARG A 565 -12.89 -17.96 -0.14
N ASN A 566 -12.77 -19.15 -0.70
CA ASN A 566 -12.47 -20.36 0.07
C ASN A 566 -10.98 -20.43 0.50
N GLN A 567 -10.70 -20.14 1.77
CA GLN A 567 -9.33 -20.15 2.33
C GLN A 567 -8.89 -21.52 2.89
N ASP A 568 -9.81 -22.49 3.02
CA ASP A 568 -9.56 -23.77 3.71
C ASP A 568 -9.24 -24.93 2.73
N GLY A 569 -8.98 -24.63 1.45
CA GLY A 569 -8.59 -25.61 0.43
C GLY A 569 -8.73 -25.09 -0.99
N ALA A 570 -8.83 -26.01 -1.95
CA ALA A 570 -8.90 -25.65 -3.36
C ALA A 570 -10.19 -24.89 -3.69
N GLY A 571 -10.05 -23.74 -4.35
CA GLY A 571 -11.14 -22.84 -4.77
C GLY A 571 -11.38 -22.89 -6.27
N SER A 572 -12.16 -21.91 -6.76
CA SER A 572 -12.27 -21.64 -8.20
C SER A 572 -11.27 -20.54 -8.60
N PRO A 573 -10.49 -20.72 -9.68
CA PRO A 573 -9.67 -19.65 -10.22
C PRO A 573 -10.54 -18.57 -10.85
N GLY A 574 -9.96 -17.40 -11.10
CA GLY A 574 -10.60 -16.27 -11.74
C GLY A 574 -11.17 -15.23 -10.78
N ALA A 575 -11.71 -14.16 -11.37
CA ALA A 575 -12.16 -12.98 -10.64
C ALA A 575 -13.41 -13.23 -9.77
N ASP A 576 -14.23 -14.22 -10.10
CA ASP A 576 -15.50 -14.54 -9.45
C ASP A 576 -15.44 -15.94 -8.81
N GLU A 577 -15.93 -16.10 -7.59
CA GLU A 577 -16.06 -17.39 -6.89
C GLU A 577 -17.39 -17.46 -6.11
N ARG A 578 -18.26 -18.40 -6.47
CA ARG A 578 -19.63 -18.50 -5.95
C ARG A 578 -19.96 -19.75 -5.14
#